data_AF-A0A3D5P3D9-F1
#
_entry.id   AF-A0A3D5P3D9-F1
#
_cell.length_a   1.000
_cell.length_b   1.000
_cell.length_c   1.000
_cell.angle_alpha   90.00
_cell.angle_beta   90.00
_cell.angle_gamma   90.00
#
_symmetry.space_group_name_H-M   'P 1'
#
loop_
_entity.id
_entity.type
_entity.pdbx_description
1 polymer ?
#
loop_
_entity_poly.entity_id
_entity_poly.type
_entity_poly.pdbx_seq_one_letter_code
_entity_poly.pdbx_strand_id
1 'polypeptide(L)' 'MMKHTLNTNQHTQFLDMTHMLQQMVSDAGWQNGVLTVFVPHTTAGVTINENADPDVIRDMTNALERMIPWHHADY' A
#
# COMPACT_ATOMS: atom_id res chain seq x y z
N MET A 1 17.69 -8.98 -0.97
CA MET A 1 16.50 -8.18 -0.59
C MET A 1 16.53 -6.91 -1.43
N MET A 2 15.50 -6.68 -2.24
CA MET A 2 15.39 -5.47 -3.06
C MET A 2 14.66 -4.38 -2.26
N LYS A 3 15.00 -3.11 -2.49
CA LYS A 3 14.40 -1.96 -1.80
C LYS A 3 13.84 -0.99 -2.83
N HIS A 4 12.63 -0.52 -2.59
CA HIS A 4 11.98 0.52 -3.37
C HIS A 4 11.56 1.66 -2.45
N THR A 5 11.79 2.89 -2.90
CA THR A 5 11.35 4.11 -2.21
C THR A 5 10.04 4.57 -2.82
N LEU A 6 9.04 4.81 -1.97
CA LEU A 6 7.76 5.40 -2.36
C LEU A 6 7.67 6.78 -1.74
N ASN A 7 7.13 7.72 -2.52
CA ASN A 7 6.83 9.05 -2.04
C ASN A 7 5.31 9.17 -1.90
N THR A 8 4.85 9.53 -0.71
CA THR A 8 3.45 9.88 -0.46
C THR A 8 3.28 11.38 -0.49
N ASN A 9 2.10 11.85 -0.90
CA ASN A 9 1.76 13.28 -0.97
C ASN A 9 0.51 13.65 -0.18
N GLN A 10 -0.12 12.67 0.46
CA GLN A 10 -1.29 12.82 1.30
C GLN A 10 -1.08 12.03 2.60
N HIS A 11 -1.86 12.39 3.61
CA HIS A 11 -1.74 11.77 4.92
C HIS A 11 -2.22 10.30 4.91
N THR A 12 -3.40 10.07 4.36
CA THR A 12 -3.90 8.74 4.01
C THR A 12 -3.80 8.58 2.50
N GLN A 13 -3.01 7.61 2.02
CA GLN A 13 -2.84 7.37 0.59
C GLN A 13 -2.66 5.89 0.30
N PHE A 14 -3.40 5.39 -0.69
CA PHE A 14 -3.16 4.06 -1.27
C PHE A 14 -2.34 4.24 -2.55
N LEU A 15 -1.25 3.50 -2.65
CA LEU A 15 -0.37 3.46 -3.82
C LEU A 15 -0.40 2.05 -4.40
N ASP A 16 -0.78 1.92 -5.67
CA ASP A 16 -0.68 0.63 -6.37
C ASP A 16 0.78 0.33 -6.70
N MET A 17 1.28 -0.80 -6.21
CA MET A 17 2.64 -1.30 -6.45
C MET A 17 2.69 -2.48 -7.41
N THR A 18 1.54 -2.94 -7.93
CA THR A 18 1.42 -4.19 -8.69
C THR A 18 2.36 -4.22 -9.89
N HIS A 19 2.34 -3.18 -10.72
CA HIS A 19 3.19 -3.09 -11.91
C HIS A 19 4.68 -3.07 -11.56
N MET A 20 5.08 -2.31 -10.54
CA MET A 20 6.47 -2.24 -10.07
C MET A 20 6.97 -3.58 -9.55
N LEU A 21 6.15 -4.30 -8.77
CA LEU A 21 6.51 -5.63 -8.26
C LEU A 21 6.57 -6.67 -9.38
N GLN A 22 5.66 -6.61 -10.36
CA GLN A 22 5.70 -7.48 -11.54
C GLN A 22 6.96 -7.26 -12.36
N GLN A 23 7.31 -5.99 -12.62
CA GLN A 23 8.54 -5.65 -13.33
C GLN A 23 9.77 -6.17 -12.58
N MET A 24 9.83 -5.96 -11.26
CA MET A 24 10.92 -6.45 -10.41
C MET A 24 11.08 -7.98 -10.48
N VAL A 25 9.98 -8.73 -10.43
CA VAL A 25 10.00 -10.21 -10.55
C VAL A 25 10.48 -10.64 -11.94
N SER A 26 9.99 -9.97 -12.99
CA SER A 26 10.38 -10.24 -14.37
C SER A 26 11.86 -9.97 -14.60
N ASP A 27 12.37 -8.82 -14.17
CA ASP A 27 13.77 -8.42 -14.33
C ASP A 27 14.73 -9.34 -13.56
N ALA A 28 14.27 -9.89 -12.42
CA ALA A 28 15.01 -10.87 -11.65
C ALA A 28 15.01 -12.27 -12.29
N GLY A 29 14.19 -12.51 -13.32
CA GLY A 29 14.04 -13.80 -13.98
C GLY A 29 13.36 -14.87 -13.11
N TRP A 30 12.70 -14.48 -12.00
CA TRP A 30 12.09 -15.43 -11.08
C TRP A 30 10.79 -16.00 -11.65
N GLN A 31 10.69 -17.32 -11.73
CA GLN A 31 9.54 -18.01 -12.34
C GLN A 31 8.58 -18.61 -11.31
N ASN A 32 9.09 -19.06 -10.15
CA ASN A 32 8.30 -19.76 -9.15
C ASN A 32 8.81 -19.45 -7.74
N GLY A 33 7.89 -19.28 -6.78
CA GLY A 33 8.22 -19.03 -5.38
C GLY A 33 7.19 -18.17 -4.68
N VAL A 34 7.61 -17.55 -3.57
CA VAL A 34 6.80 -16.63 -2.77
C VAL A 34 7.54 -15.30 -2.67
N LEU A 35 6.85 -14.20 -3.01
CA LEU A 35 7.37 -12.85 -2.81
C LEU A 35 6.84 -12.28 -1.48
N THR A 36 7.74 -11.99 -0.55
CA THR A 36 7.40 -11.27 0.69
C THR A 36 7.61 -9.77 0.49
N VAL A 37 6.52 -9.00 0.59
CA VAL A 37 6.55 -7.54 0.59
C VAL A 37 6.49 -7.04 2.03
N PHE A 38 7.44 -6.21 2.42
CA PHE A 38 7.56 -5.74 3.79
C PHE A 38 7.69 -4.22 3.83
N VAL A 39 6.92 -3.58 4.72
CA VAL A 39 6.97 -2.14 4.97
C VAL A 39 7.69 -1.90 6.30
N PRO A 40 8.89 -1.29 6.31
CA PRO A 40 9.67 -1.08 7.53
C PRO A 40 9.22 0.17 8.34
N HIS A 41 7.95 0.56 8.26
CA HIS A 41 7.40 1.74 8.90
C HIS A 41 6.20 1.36 9.76
N THR A 42 6.05 2.00 10.93
CA THR A 42 4.91 1.74 11.84
C THR A 42 3.63 2.48 11.44
N THR A 43 3.73 3.44 10.52
CA THR A 43 2.64 4.31 10.06
C THR A 43 2.19 4.00 8.63
N ALA A 44 2.69 2.91 8.03
CA ALA A 44 2.30 2.46 6.70
C ALA A 44 2.16 0.94 6.68
N GLY A 45 1.38 0.42 5.73
CA GLY A 45 1.14 -1.02 5.60
C GLY A 45 1.11 -1.47 4.15
N VAL A 46 1.02 -2.79 3.96
CA VAL A 46 0.77 -3.41 2.66
C VAL A 46 -0.56 -4.16 2.74
N THR A 47 -1.38 -4.04 1.71
CA THR A 47 -2.65 -4.74 1.59
C THR A 47 -2.86 -5.22 0.15
N ILE A 48 -3.73 -6.19 -0.03
CA ILE A 48 -4.20 -6.67 -1.34
C ILE A 48 -5.71 -6.47 -1.34
N ASN A 49 -6.21 -5.70 -2.31
CA ASN A 49 -7.63 -5.44 -2.48
C ASN A 49 -7.96 -5.20 -3.97
N GLU A 50 -9.21 -4.84 -4.28
CA GLU A 50 -9.67 -4.52 -5.63
C GLU A 50 -8.90 -3.34 -6.26
N ASN A 51 -8.58 -3.47 -7.55
CA ASN A 51 -7.85 -2.47 -8.33
C ASN A 51 -8.59 -2.10 -9.64
N ALA A 52 -9.88 -2.40 -9.74
CA ALA A 52 -10.69 -2.12 -10.93
C ALA A 52 -11.51 -0.83 -10.76
N ASP A 53 -12.16 -0.67 -9.61
CA ASP A 53 -12.95 0.50 -9.28
C ASP A 53 -12.17 1.46 -8.35
N PRO A 54 -11.82 2.68 -8.79
CA PRO A 54 -11.15 3.66 -7.94
C PRO A 54 -11.99 4.08 -6.71
N ASP A 55 -13.31 3.88 -6.73
CA ASP A 55 -14.18 4.22 -5.60
C ASP A 55 -13.90 3.34 -4.37
N VAL A 56 -13.39 2.11 -4.56
CA VAL A 56 -12.99 1.23 -3.45
C VAL A 56 -11.89 1.86 -2.61
N ILE A 57 -10.88 2.44 -3.25
CA ILE A 57 -9.77 3.13 -2.58
C ILE A 57 -10.30 4.35 -1.79
N ARG A 58 -11.22 5.11 -2.39
CA ARG A 58 -11.85 6.26 -1.75
C ARG A 58 -12.65 5.82 -0.51
N ASP A 59 -13.43 4.76 -0.63
CA ASP A 59 -14.26 4.26 0.45
C ASP A 59 -13.43 3.68 1.60
N MET A 60 -12.35 2.96 1.30
CA MET A 60 -11.39 2.50 2.31
C MET A 60 -10.73 3.67 3.04
N THR A 61 -10.31 4.71 2.32
CA THR A 61 -9.72 5.93 2.89
C THR A 61 -10.72 6.59 3.85
N ASN A 62 -11.95 6.80 3.39
CA ASN A 62 -13.02 7.40 4.19
C ASN A 62 -13.37 6.53 5.42
N ALA A 63 -13.39 5.21 5.28
CA ALA A 63 -13.69 4.30 6.37
C ALA A 63 -12.61 4.37 7.47
N LEU A 64 -11.33 4.37 7.10
CA LEU A 64 -10.22 4.48 8.05
C LEU A 64 -10.26 5.80 8.81
N GLU A 65 -10.47 6.92 8.12
CA GLU A 65 -10.54 8.25 8.76
C GLU A 65 -11.74 8.40 9.70
N ARG A 66 -12.85 7.71 9.41
CA ARG A 66 -14.01 7.66 10.32
C ARG A 66 -13.78 6.75 11.52
N MET A 67 -13.13 5.61 11.32
CA MET A 67 -12.90 4.63 12.38
C MET A 67 -11.85 5.12 13.38
N ILE A 68 -10.76 5.73 12.89
CA ILE A 68 -9.64 6.22 13.69
C ILE A 68 -9.35 7.67 13.25
N PRO A 69 -10.08 8.66 13.80
CA PRO A 69 -9.92 10.05 13.39
C PRO A 69 -8.57 10.62 13.85
N TRP A 70 -8.03 11.54 13.05
CA TRP A 70 -6.73 12.17 13.33
C TRP A 70 -6.72 13.08 14.56
N HIS A 71 -7.89 13.58 14.94
CA HIS A 71 -8.08 14.35 16.15
C HIS A 71 -9.12 13.63 16.99
N HIS A 72 -8.71 13.21 18.19
CA HIS A 72 -9.59 12.60 19.17
C HIS A 72 -9.49 13.41 20.45
N ALA A 73 -10.60 13.72 21.12
CA ALA A 73 -10.58 14.64 22.27
C ALA A 73 -9.68 14.17 23.44
N ASP A 74 -9.40 12.87 23.51
CA ASP A 74 -8.57 12.25 24.53
C ASP A 74 -7.04 12.37 24.26
N TYR A 75 -6.62 12.88 23.10
CA TYR A 75 -5.22 13.01 22.67
C TYR A 75 -4.94 14.40 22.05
#